data_AF-A0A3D3LVS2-F1
#
_entry.id   AF-A0A3D3LVS2-F1
#
_cell.length_a   1.000
_cell.length_b   1.000
_cell.length_c   1.000
_cell.angle_alpha   90.00
_cell.angle_beta   90.00
_cell.angle_gamma   90.00
#
_symmetry.space_group_name_H-M   'P 1'
#
loop_
_entity.id
_entity.type
_entity.pdbx_description
1 polymer ?
#
loop_
_entity_poly.entity_id
_entity_poly.type
_entity_poly.pdbx_seq_one_letter_code
_entity_poly.pdbx_strand_id
1 'polypeptide(L)'
;MNTSIPGWEKTIASRTRAGIIRDYFPGFNATSWDYFNLARLEEFLLSSYASLSEVPPQLIEDIQIYISLGLKQKYNGFWVDLSELGSDTQGMIGIGYPDIEGLDVCASMVSLPFTLQTGEYWISLFETNRKMRPVNHSEER
;
A
#
# COMPACT_ATOMS: atom_id res chain seq x y z
N MET A 1 -6.15 -14.77 -26.60
CA MET A 1 -6.78 -15.05 -25.30
C MET A 1 -7.37 -13.75 -24.79
N ASN A 2 -8.67 -13.71 -24.52
CA ASN A 2 -9.38 -12.49 -24.14
C ASN A 2 -9.20 -12.30 -22.63
N THR A 3 -8.12 -11.63 -22.21
CA THR A 3 -7.87 -11.35 -20.79
C THR A 3 -8.74 -10.19 -20.35
N SER A 4 -9.98 -10.50 -19.95
CA SER A 4 -10.84 -9.56 -19.26
C SER A 4 -10.14 -9.14 -17.96
N ILE A 5 -9.61 -7.93 -17.95
CA ILE A 5 -9.10 -7.22 -16.76
C ILE A 5 -10.17 -7.35 -15.66
N PRO A 6 -9.87 -8.00 -14.51
CA PRO A 6 -10.79 -8.13 -13.39
C PRO A 6 -11.39 -6.78 -12.99
N GLY A 7 -12.64 -6.77 -12.51
CA GLY A 7 -13.34 -5.52 -12.15
C GLY A 7 -12.55 -4.66 -11.16
N TRP A 8 -11.83 -5.30 -10.24
CA TRP A 8 -10.99 -4.62 -9.26
C TRP A 8 -9.75 -3.95 -9.89
N GLU A 9 -9.18 -4.48 -10.98
CA GLU A 9 -8.07 -3.82 -11.70
C GLU A 9 -8.53 -2.53 -12.37
N LYS A 10 -9.77 -2.49 -12.88
CA LYS A 10 -10.37 -1.25 -13.41
C LYS A 10 -10.61 -0.23 -12.30
N THR A 11 -11.06 -0.69 -11.14
CA THR A 11 -11.25 0.11 -9.93
C THR A 11 -9.92 0.68 -9.42
N ILE A 12 -8.87 -0.14 -9.35
CA ILE A 12 -7.53 0.33 -8.99
C ILE A 12 -7.05 1.32 -10.06
N ALA A 13 -7.12 1.01 -11.35
CA ALA A 13 -6.64 1.89 -12.42
C ALA A 13 -7.40 3.24 -12.53
N SER A 14 -8.68 3.28 -12.18
CA SER A 14 -9.45 4.54 -12.10
C SER A 14 -9.09 5.33 -10.83
N ARG A 15 -8.90 4.65 -9.68
CA ARG A 15 -8.50 5.25 -8.40
C ARG A 15 -7.02 5.64 -8.32
N THR A 16 -6.14 4.98 -9.07
CA THR A 16 -4.71 5.35 -9.19
C THR A 16 -4.52 6.74 -9.81
N ARG A 17 -5.56 7.27 -10.48
CA ARG A 17 -5.59 8.63 -10.99
C ARG A 17 -5.92 9.68 -9.91
N ALA A 18 -6.15 9.28 -8.66
CA ALA A 18 -6.63 10.15 -7.60
C ALA A 18 -5.62 11.25 -7.26
N GLY A 19 -5.97 12.46 -7.68
CA GLY A 19 -5.46 13.72 -7.14
C GLY A 19 -5.99 14.04 -5.74
N ILE A 20 -6.68 13.12 -5.05
CA ILE A 20 -7.39 13.44 -3.79
C ILE A 20 -6.43 13.49 -2.59
N ILE A 21 -5.38 12.67 -2.51
CA ILE A 21 -4.39 12.83 -1.41
C ILE A 21 -3.78 14.24 -1.45
N ARG A 22 -3.61 14.82 -2.64
CA ARG A 22 -3.12 16.20 -2.77
C ARG A 22 -4.11 17.25 -2.28
N ASP A 23 -5.41 16.96 -2.32
CA ASP A 23 -6.45 17.85 -1.80
C ASP A 23 -6.41 17.91 -0.26
N TYR A 24 -6.03 16.80 0.40
CA TYR A 24 -5.85 16.74 1.86
C TYR A 24 -4.44 17.14 2.30
N PHE A 25 -3.42 16.84 1.50
CA PHE A 25 -2.02 17.06 1.80
C PHE A 25 -1.33 17.85 0.67
N PRO A 26 -1.42 19.19 0.68
CA PRO A 26 -0.80 20.04 -0.33
C PRO A 26 0.72 19.82 -0.40
N GLY A 27 1.24 19.63 -1.61
CA GLY A 27 2.65 19.31 -1.85
C GLY A 27 2.98 17.82 -1.83
N PHE A 28 1.98 16.94 -1.65
CA PHE A 28 2.16 15.50 -1.75
C PHE A 28 2.58 15.04 -3.15
N ASN A 29 3.67 14.28 -3.19
CA ASN A 29 4.12 13.62 -4.42
C ASN A 29 3.57 12.19 -4.53
N ALA A 30 2.38 12.06 -5.13
CA ALA A 30 1.70 10.78 -5.35
C ALA A 30 2.47 9.75 -6.22
N THR A 31 3.62 10.12 -6.80
CA THR A 31 4.47 9.23 -7.58
C THR A 31 5.80 8.91 -6.91
N SER A 32 6.01 9.30 -5.64
CA SER A 32 7.25 9.01 -4.90
C SER A 32 6.99 8.34 -3.56
N TRP A 33 7.46 7.10 -3.41
CA TRP A 33 7.43 6.34 -2.15
C TRP A 33 8.77 6.38 -1.41
N ASP A 34 9.49 7.51 -1.48
CA ASP A 34 10.65 7.72 -0.61
C ASP A 34 10.23 7.80 0.87
N TYR A 35 11.18 7.57 1.78
CA TYR A 35 10.87 7.51 3.21
C TYR A 35 10.34 8.85 3.75
N PHE A 36 10.77 9.97 3.17
CA PHE A 36 10.29 11.29 3.56
C PHE A 36 8.79 11.46 3.26
N ASN A 37 8.34 11.10 2.06
CA ASN A 37 6.93 11.18 1.69
C ASN A 37 6.07 10.18 2.48
N LEU A 38 6.58 8.97 2.75
CA LEU A 38 5.88 7.98 3.57
C LEU A 38 5.69 8.45 5.01
N ALA A 39 6.76 8.91 5.68
CA ALA A 39 6.65 9.46 7.05
C ALA A 39 5.69 10.64 7.10
N ARG A 40 5.82 11.61 6.19
CA ARG A 40 4.97 12.81 6.23
C ARG A 40 3.51 12.52 6.00
N LEU A 41 3.18 11.56 5.13
CA LEU A 41 1.79 11.15 4.93
C LEU A 41 1.24 10.45 6.18
N GLU A 42 2.04 9.63 6.86
CA GLU A 42 1.60 8.93 8.08
C GLU A 42 1.42 9.91 9.25
N GLU A 43 2.38 10.81 9.44
CA GLU A 43 2.31 11.89 10.43
C GLU A 43 1.11 12.79 10.17
N PHE A 44 0.85 13.17 8.91
CA PHE A 44 -0.35 13.92 8.54
C PHE A 44 -1.62 13.17 8.95
N LEU A 45 -1.72 11.88 8.61
CA LEU A 45 -2.87 11.05 8.92
C LEU A 45 -3.12 10.97 10.44
N LEU A 46 -2.08 10.69 11.22
CA LEU A 46 -2.16 10.52 12.67
C LEU A 46 -2.37 11.85 13.43
N SER A 47 -1.91 12.98 12.88
CA SER A 47 -2.13 14.30 13.49
C SER A 47 -3.47 14.92 13.12
N SER A 48 -4.05 14.53 11.99
CA SER A 48 -5.34 15.06 11.50
C SER A 48 -6.56 14.33 12.05
N TYR A 49 -6.41 13.08 12.48
CA TYR A 49 -7.50 12.22 12.93
C TYR A 49 -7.13 11.49 14.22
N ALA A 50 -8.01 11.50 15.22
CA ALA A 50 -7.75 10.83 16.50
C ALA A 50 -7.96 9.31 16.41
N SER A 51 -8.75 8.84 15.45
CA SER A 51 -9.06 7.43 15.24
C SER A 51 -9.38 7.11 13.78
N LEU A 52 -9.26 5.83 13.41
CA LEU A 52 -9.58 5.37 12.05
C LEU A 52 -11.03 5.69 11.64
N SER A 53 -11.98 5.68 12.58
CA SER A 53 -13.39 5.99 12.31
C SER A 53 -13.66 7.44 11.91
N GLU A 54 -12.71 8.35 12.14
CA GLU A 54 -12.83 9.75 11.76
C GLU A 54 -12.27 10.03 10.36
N VAL A 55 -11.51 9.09 9.79
CA VAL A 55 -10.89 9.24 8.47
C VAL A 55 -11.96 9.09 7.38
N PRO A 56 -12.08 10.03 6.43
CA PRO A 56 -12.99 9.89 5.31
C PRO A 56 -12.76 8.57 4.55
N PRO A 57 -13.81 7.78 4.25
CA PRO A 57 -13.65 6.48 3.60
C PRO A 57 -12.87 6.54 2.28
N GLN A 58 -13.08 7.60 1.49
CA GLN A 58 -12.34 7.79 0.23
C GLN A 58 -10.84 8.00 0.48
N LEU A 59 -10.46 8.73 1.54
CA LEU A 59 -9.06 8.94 1.89
C LEU A 59 -8.41 7.63 2.35
N ILE A 60 -9.13 6.78 3.09
CA ILE A 60 -8.66 5.44 3.46
C ILE A 60 -8.34 4.64 2.20
N GLU A 61 -9.29 4.54 1.27
CA GLU A 61 -9.10 3.79 0.01
C GLU A 61 -7.92 4.33 -0.80
N ASP A 62 -7.80 5.66 -0.92
CA ASP A 62 -6.74 6.28 -1.72
C ASP A 62 -5.35 6.05 -1.10
N ILE A 63 -5.22 6.14 0.22
CA ILE A 63 -3.96 5.82 0.91
C ILE A 63 -3.63 4.33 0.77
N GLN A 64 -4.60 3.43 0.96
CA GLN A 64 -4.40 1.99 0.76
C GLN A 64 -3.86 1.70 -0.65
N ILE A 65 -4.46 2.30 -1.67
CA ILE A 65 -4.05 2.14 -3.07
C ILE A 65 -2.66 2.72 -3.29
N TYR A 66 -2.39 3.93 -2.79
CA TYR A 66 -1.08 4.57 -2.93
C TYR A 66 0.06 3.72 -2.33
N ILE A 67 -0.10 3.24 -1.09
CA ILE A 67 0.91 2.42 -0.41
C ILE A 67 1.10 1.09 -1.15
N SER A 68 0.00 0.42 -1.50
CA SER A 68 0.03 -0.90 -2.15
C SER A 68 0.62 -0.84 -3.56
N LEU A 69 0.33 0.22 -4.32
CA LEU A 69 0.99 0.48 -5.61
C LEU A 69 2.48 0.71 -5.45
N GLY A 70 2.90 1.43 -4.40
CA GLY A 70 4.31 1.65 -4.12
C GLY A 70 5.06 0.37 -3.84
N LEU A 71 4.49 -0.51 -3.01
CA LEU A 71 5.02 -1.84 -2.75
C LEU A 71 5.11 -2.65 -4.05
N LYS A 72 4.01 -2.71 -4.81
CA LYS A 72 3.95 -3.42 -6.09
C LYS A 72 5.04 -2.93 -7.04
N GLN A 73 5.20 -1.62 -7.23
CA GLN A 73 6.14 -1.06 -8.19
C GLN A 73 7.59 -1.18 -7.73
N LYS A 74 7.90 -0.84 -6.46
CA LYS A 74 9.27 -0.91 -5.94
C LYS A 74 9.81 -2.33 -5.86
N TYR A 75 8.92 -3.29 -5.63
CA TYR A 75 9.30 -4.65 -5.29
C TYR A 75 8.79 -5.69 -6.28
N ASN A 76 8.45 -5.26 -7.50
CA ASN A 76 7.95 -6.11 -8.58
C ASN A 76 6.81 -7.05 -8.13
N GLY A 77 5.94 -6.55 -7.27
CA GLY A 77 4.81 -7.30 -6.74
C GLY A 77 3.69 -7.43 -7.77
N PHE A 78 2.74 -8.29 -7.44
CA PHE A 78 1.52 -8.50 -8.19
C PHE A 78 0.32 -8.49 -7.24
N TRP A 79 -0.82 -8.06 -7.77
CA TRP A 79 -2.06 -8.05 -7.01
C TRP A 79 -2.56 -9.49 -6.81
N VAL A 80 -3.09 -9.77 -5.64
CA VAL A 80 -3.65 -11.06 -5.26
C VAL A 80 -5.07 -10.85 -4.76
N ASP A 81 -6.04 -11.59 -5.33
CA ASP A 81 -7.38 -11.68 -4.79
C ASP A 81 -7.35 -12.61 -3.58
N LEU A 82 -7.71 -12.10 -2.40
CA LEU A 82 -7.67 -12.85 -1.17
C LEU A 82 -8.96 -13.62 -0.91
N SER A 83 -9.97 -13.53 -1.79
CA SER A 83 -11.26 -14.23 -1.62
C SER A 83 -11.11 -15.75 -1.54
N GLU A 84 -10.01 -16.30 -2.08
CA GLU A 84 -9.70 -17.73 -1.98
C GLU A 84 -9.18 -18.16 -0.59
N LEU A 85 -8.80 -17.20 0.27
CA LEU A 85 -8.28 -17.48 1.62
C LEU A 85 -9.38 -17.66 2.68
N GLY A 86 -10.64 -17.35 2.36
CA GLY A 86 -11.78 -17.53 3.26
C GLY A 86 -12.89 -16.50 3.05
N SER A 87 -14.03 -16.70 3.71
CA SER A 87 -15.16 -15.74 3.68
C SER A 87 -14.78 -14.37 4.23
N ASP A 88 -13.89 -14.34 5.22
CA ASP A 88 -13.49 -13.11 5.93
C ASP A 88 -12.58 -12.22 5.09
N THR A 89 -12.03 -12.76 3.99
CA THR A 89 -11.16 -12.05 3.04
C THR A 89 -11.85 -11.79 1.71
N GLN A 90 -13.17 -12.03 1.62
CA GLN A 90 -13.93 -11.79 0.41
C GLN A 90 -13.86 -10.32 -0.01
N GLY A 91 -13.40 -10.07 -1.24
CA GLY A 91 -13.22 -8.71 -1.78
C GLY A 91 -11.99 -7.98 -1.24
N MET A 92 -11.15 -8.62 -0.41
CA MET A 92 -9.86 -8.08 -0.01
C MET A 92 -8.80 -8.33 -1.09
N ILE A 93 -7.86 -7.40 -1.19
CA ILE A 93 -6.76 -7.45 -2.14
C ILE A 93 -5.45 -7.44 -1.36
N GLY A 94 -4.48 -8.23 -1.81
CA GLY A 94 -3.11 -8.22 -1.31
C GLY A 94 -2.08 -7.90 -2.40
N ILE A 95 -0.83 -7.74 -1.97
CA ILE A 95 0.36 -7.69 -2.82
C ILE A 95 1.19 -8.95 -2.54
N GLY A 96 1.27 -9.83 -3.52
CA GLY A 96 2.21 -10.95 -3.53
C GLY A 96 3.54 -10.55 -4.18
N TYR A 97 4.60 -11.29 -3.85
CA TYR A 97 5.95 -11.04 -4.35
C TYR A 97 6.56 -12.31 -4.95
N PRO A 98 7.32 -12.22 -6.05
CA PRO A 98 7.86 -13.41 -6.73
C PRO A 98 8.96 -14.13 -5.95
N ASP A 99 9.61 -13.44 -5.02
CA ASP A 99 10.85 -13.81 -4.34
C ASP A 99 10.72 -13.87 -2.80
N ILE A 100 9.51 -13.69 -2.28
CA ILE A 100 9.21 -13.79 -0.85
C ILE A 100 7.99 -14.70 -0.69
N GLU A 101 8.08 -15.66 0.22
CA GLU A 101 6.92 -16.44 0.64
C GLU A 101 6.05 -15.59 1.59
N GLY A 102 5.06 -14.91 1.02
CA GLY A 102 4.16 -14.04 1.77
C GLY A 102 3.43 -13.04 0.89
N LEU A 103 2.50 -12.30 1.50
CA LEU A 103 1.80 -11.19 0.87
C LEU A 103 1.50 -10.11 1.90
N ASP A 104 1.36 -8.87 1.42
CA ASP A 104 0.85 -7.78 2.23
C ASP A 104 -0.66 -7.57 1.95
N VAL A 105 -1.47 -7.44 3.00
CA VAL A 105 -2.92 -7.23 2.86
C VAL A 105 -3.21 -5.74 2.74
N CYS A 106 -3.80 -5.29 1.62
CA CYS A 106 -3.97 -3.85 1.34
C CYS A 106 -4.92 -3.17 2.35
N ALA A 107 -5.91 -3.90 2.86
CA ALA A 107 -6.88 -3.37 3.81
C ALA A 107 -6.25 -2.94 5.15
N SER A 108 -5.14 -3.58 5.56
CA SER A 108 -4.46 -3.27 6.83
C SER A 108 -3.53 -2.06 6.75
N MET A 109 -3.27 -1.54 5.55
CA MET A 109 -2.29 -0.46 5.33
C MET A 109 -2.60 0.81 6.13
N VAL A 110 -3.88 1.10 6.37
CA VAL A 110 -4.30 2.32 7.07
C VAL A 110 -4.65 2.05 8.53
N SER A 111 -5.12 0.86 8.89
CA SER A 111 -5.51 0.54 10.27
C SER A 111 -4.31 0.32 11.20
N LEU A 112 -3.19 -0.19 10.68
CA LEU A 112 -1.99 -0.47 11.47
C LEU A 112 -1.28 0.79 11.99
N PRO A 113 -1.12 1.88 11.22
CA PRO A 113 -0.64 3.16 11.75
C PRO A 113 -1.40 3.63 13.00
N PHE A 114 -2.75 3.56 13.01
CA PHE A 114 -3.55 3.96 14.18
C PHE A 114 -3.39 3.02 15.37
N THR A 115 -3.16 1.73 15.12
CA THR A 115 -2.92 0.74 16.18
C THR A 115 -1.55 0.92 16.82
N LEU A 116 -0.53 1.20 16.02
CA LEU A 116 0.87 1.24 16.45
C LEU A 116 1.32 2.63 16.90
N GLN A 117 0.68 3.70 16.39
CA GLN A 117 0.96 5.10 16.72
C GLN A 117 2.45 5.49 16.60
N THR A 118 3.15 4.94 15.61
CA THR A 118 4.59 5.15 15.45
C THR A 118 4.94 6.34 14.55
N GLY A 119 4.11 6.63 13.54
CA GLY A 119 4.46 7.57 12.47
C GLY A 119 5.49 7.01 11.48
N GLU A 120 5.89 5.75 11.63
CA GLU A 120 6.96 5.10 10.87
C GLU A 120 6.54 3.72 10.34
N TYR A 121 5.26 3.36 10.47
CA TYR A 121 4.77 2.04 10.06
C TYR A 121 5.02 1.79 8.56
N TRP A 122 4.68 2.74 7.68
CA TRP A 122 4.87 2.55 6.26
C TRP A 122 6.34 2.51 5.85
N ILE A 123 7.21 3.27 6.51
CA ILE A 123 8.66 3.15 6.29
C ILE A 123 9.12 1.74 6.67
N SER A 124 8.72 1.28 7.86
CA SER A 124 9.07 -0.05 8.37
C SER A 124 8.56 -1.16 7.45
N LEU A 125 7.38 -1.01 6.89
CA LEU A 125 6.81 -1.93 5.90
C LEU A 125 7.68 -2.02 4.65
N PHE A 126 8.03 -0.88 4.04
CA PHE A 126 8.91 -0.85 2.88
C PHE A 126 10.31 -1.39 3.21
N GLU A 127 10.87 -1.07 4.37
CA GLU A 127 12.15 -1.60 4.80
C GLU A 127 12.16 -3.11 5.00
N THR A 128 11.12 -3.64 5.64
CA THR A 128 10.99 -5.07 5.90
C THR A 128 10.87 -5.83 4.59
N ASN A 129 10.04 -5.32 3.66
CA ASN A 129 9.91 -5.91 2.34
C ASN A 129 11.24 -5.89 1.56
N ARG A 130 12.05 -4.83 1.69
CA ARG A 130 13.40 -4.79 1.11
C ARG A 130 14.34 -5.82 1.74
N LYS A 131 14.32 -5.98 3.08
CA LYS A 131 15.22 -6.86 3.84
C LYS A 131 14.90 -8.36 3.65
N MET A 132 13.64 -8.70 3.39
CA MET A 132 13.21 -10.08 3.16
C MET A 132 13.64 -10.64 1.80
N ARG A 133 14.12 -9.79 0.90
CA ARG A 133 14.53 -10.21 -0.44
C ARG A 133 15.94 -10.81 -0.42
N PRO A 134 16.19 -11.86 -1.21
CA PRO A 134 17.53 -12.40 -1.35
C PRO A 134 18.46 -11.29 -1.86
N VAL A 135 19.59 -11.11 -1.18
CA VAL A 135 20.67 -10.26 -1.68
C VAL A 135 21.27 -10.99 -2.89
N ASN A 136 21.09 -10.46 -4.09
CA ASN A 136 21.78 -10.99 -5.26
C ASN A 136 23.29 -10.83 -5.06
N HIS A 137 23.98 -11.89 -4.65
CA HIS A 137 25.45 -11.95 -4.59
C HIS A 137 26.10 -12.05 -5.99
N SER A 138 25.48 -11.48 -7.02
CA SER A 138 25.94 -11.62 -8.40
C SER A 138 26.91 -10.53 -8.88
N GLU A 139 27.44 -9.69 -7.98
CA GLU A 139 28.42 -8.64 -8.32
C GLU A 139 29.80 -8.82 -7.66
N GLU A 140 30.20 -10.07 -7.38
CA GLU A 140 31.60 -10.39 -7.07
C GLU A 140 32.08 -11.56 -7.96
N ARG A 141 32.37 -11.25 -9.23
CA ARG A 141 33.27 -12.04 -10.08
C ARG A 141 34.07 -11.13 -11.01
#